data_AF-A0AA35REJ4-F1
#
_entry.id   AF-A0AA35REJ4-F1
#
_cell.length_a   1.000
_cell.length_b   1.000
_cell.length_c   1.000
_cell.angle_alpha   90.00
_cell.angle_beta   90.00
_cell.angle_gamma   90.00
#
_symmetry.space_group_name_H-M   'P 1'
#
loop_
_entity.id
_entity.type
_entity.pdbx_description
1 polymer ?
#
loop_
_entity_poly.entity_id
_entity_poly.type
_entity_poly.pdbx_seq_one_letter_code
_entity_poly.pdbx_strand_id
1 'polypeptide(L)'
;MAVPLAGRVASRPKRGRNLTLLGRHPGRRTGLFAALSLLLTGSLMLSGCAELLVGAAATTGIAVAEERSIGDAVDDLTIRAELNHLFFQDDVELYQDVSFSVFEGRVLLKGSVPTLEARIHALRVAWQAVGVREVINELQVTDEGGILDYARDTWISAQLKGRLLVDGDVLSINYSVETVNGTVYLIGIAQDEAELVRVIEHARGIEDVKRVVSHVVLKDDRRRPVTP
;
A
#
# COMPACT_ATOMS: atom_id res chain seq x y z
N MET A 1 -20.63 -47.99 -40.97
CA MET A 1 -20.75 -47.55 -39.56
C MET A 1 -22.20 -47.20 -39.28
N ALA A 2 -22.94 -48.10 -38.61
CA ALA A 2 -24.25 -47.84 -38.01
C ALA A 2 -24.62 -49.03 -37.08
N VAL A 3 -24.76 -48.70 -35.79
CA VAL A 3 -25.62 -49.17 -34.66
C VAL A 3 -26.72 -50.25 -34.92
N PRO A 4 -27.47 -50.79 -33.91
CA PRO A 4 -27.24 -51.15 -32.47
C PRO A 4 -27.81 -52.57 -32.09
N LEU A 5 -27.80 -52.90 -30.79
CA LEU A 5 -28.93 -53.40 -29.94
C LEU A 5 -28.65 -54.60 -29.04
N ALA A 6 -29.19 -54.45 -27.84
CA ALA A 6 -29.07 -55.26 -26.64
C ALA A 6 -29.85 -56.59 -26.70
N GLY A 7 -29.40 -57.57 -25.91
CA GLY A 7 -30.14 -58.80 -25.62
C GLY A 7 -29.71 -59.35 -24.26
N ARG A 8 -30.68 -59.51 -23.36
CA ARG A 8 -30.57 -59.78 -21.92
C ARG A 8 -30.99 -61.24 -21.67
N VAL A 9 -30.59 -61.84 -20.53
CA VAL A 9 -31.41 -62.64 -19.57
C VAL A 9 -30.78 -63.95 -19.03
N ALA A 10 -30.82 -64.05 -17.68
CA ALA A 10 -30.92 -65.22 -16.77
C ALA A 10 -29.68 -66.13 -16.54
N SER A 11 -29.41 -66.72 -15.36
CA SER A 11 -30.12 -66.84 -14.06
C SER A 11 -29.21 -67.45 -12.94
N ARG A 12 -29.29 -66.87 -11.71
CA ARG A 12 -29.35 -67.43 -10.30
C ARG A 12 -28.59 -68.73 -9.87
N PRO A 13 -28.50 -69.08 -8.55
CA PRO A 13 -28.37 -68.31 -7.27
C PRO A 13 -27.39 -68.97 -6.23
N LYS A 14 -27.20 -68.34 -5.04
CA LYS A 14 -27.10 -68.93 -3.66
C LYS A 14 -26.54 -67.86 -2.68
N ARG A 15 -26.72 -67.84 -1.35
CA ARG A 15 -27.79 -68.12 -0.36
C ARG A 15 -27.16 -67.81 1.02
N GLY A 16 -27.88 -67.09 1.89
CA GLY A 16 -27.63 -67.00 3.35
C GLY A 16 -26.97 -65.68 3.80
N ARG A 17 -27.35 -65.03 4.90
CA ARG A 17 -28.20 -65.36 6.06
C ARG A 17 -28.79 -64.07 6.65
N ASN A 18 -29.99 -64.17 7.22
CA ASN A 18 -30.61 -63.14 8.06
C ASN A 18 -29.86 -62.98 9.39
N LEU A 19 -29.80 -61.76 9.96
CA LEU A 19 -29.83 -61.53 11.41
C LEU A 19 -30.31 -60.09 11.74
N THR A 20 -31.55 -60.03 12.21
CA THR A 20 -32.09 -59.22 13.33
C THR A 20 -31.87 -57.70 13.41
N LEU A 21 -33.02 -57.01 13.43
CA LEU A 21 -33.26 -55.64 13.88
C LEU A 21 -32.68 -55.35 15.29
N LEU A 22 -32.12 -54.15 15.46
CA LEU A 22 -32.30 -53.39 16.70
C LEU A 22 -32.17 -51.88 16.41
N GLY A 23 -33.29 -51.16 16.54
CA GLY A 23 -33.32 -49.71 16.46
C GLY A 23 -32.55 -49.07 17.61
N ARG A 24 -31.87 -47.95 17.32
CA ARG A 24 -31.25 -47.10 18.35
C ARG A 24 -31.53 -45.63 18.05
N HIS A 25 -32.19 -44.99 19.01
CA HIS A 25 -32.58 -43.58 19.07
C HIS A 25 -31.46 -42.60 18.69
N PRO A 26 -31.77 -41.45 18.05
CA PRO A 26 -30.81 -40.36 17.86
C PRO A 26 -30.67 -39.60 19.18
N GLY A 27 -29.74 -40.05 20.02
CA GLY A 27 -29.39 -39.39 21.27
C GLY A 27 -28.56 -38.13 21.03
N ARG A 28 -29.19 -36.95 21.21
CA ARG A 28 -28.76 -35.83 22.09
C ARG A 28 -27.33 -35.25 21.98
N ARG A 29 -26.49 -35.73 21.06
CA ARG A 29 -25.09 -35.28 20.85
C ARG A 29 -24.93 -34.30 19.68
N THR A 30 -25.85 -34.33 18.71
CA THR A 30 -25.84 -33.43 17.55
C THR A 30 -26.12 -31.98 17.90
N GLY A 31 -26.91 -31.73 18.96
CA GLY A 31 -27.19 -30.37 19.44
C GLY A 31 -26.00 -29.66 20.07
N LEU A 32 -25.08 -30.40 20.73
CA LEU A 32 -23.91 -29.80 21.37
C LEU A 32 -22.87 -29.36 20.33
N PHE A 33 -22.66 -30.16 19.28
CA PHE A 33 -21.79 -29.78 18.15
C PHE A 33 -22.39 -28.63 17.33
N ALA A 34 -23.70 -28.63 17.06
CA ALA A 34 -24.34 -27.51 16.37
C ALA A 34 -24.31 -26.20 17.19
N ALA A 35 -24.48 -26.28 18.52
CA ALA A 35 -24.38 -25.13 19.41
C ALA A 35 -22.95 -24.58 19.49
N LEU A 36 -21.93 -25.46 19.52
CA LEU A 36 -20.53 -25.05 19.56
C LEU A 36 -20.08 -24.39 18.25
N SER A 37 -20.55 -24.89 17.09
CA SER A 37 -20.32 -24.26 15.80
C SER A 37 -20.97 -22.88 15.70
N LEU A 38 -22.19 -22.70 16.22
CA LEU A 38 -22.88 -21.42 16.19
C LEU A 38 -22.26 -20.38 17.14
N LEU A 39 -21.69 -20.81 18.27
CA LEU A 39 -20.93 -19.97 19.20
C LEU A 39 -19.57 -19.52 18.63
N LEU A 40 -18.92 -20.37 17.82
CA LEU A 40 -17.63 -20.06 17.20
C LEU A 40 -17.77 -19.14 15.98
N THR A 41 -18.83 -19.27 15.18
CA THR A 41 -19.08 -18.35 14.05
C THR A 41 -19.62 -16.99 14.51
N GLY A 42 -20.32 -16.93 15.65
CA GLY A 42 -20.82 -15.67 16.22
C GLY A 42 -19.72 -14.77 16.80
N SER A 43 -18.58 -15.34 17.20
CA SER A 43 -17.44 -14.59 17.76
C SER A 43 -16.58 -13.91 16.69
N LEU A 44 -16.63 -14.35 15.43
CA LEU A 44 -15.95 -13.69 14.30
C LEU A 44 -16.69 -12.46 13.74
N MET A 45 -17.95 -12.25 14.12
CA MET A 45 -18.76 -11.10 13.69
C MET A 45 -18.76 -9.93 14.70
N LEU A 46 -18.07 -10.08 15.85
CA LEU A 46 -17.99 -9.06 16.89
C LEU A 46 -16.64 -8.32 16.94
N SER A 47 -15.70 -8.61 16.04
CA SER A 47 -14.45 -7.84 15.89
C SER A 47 -14.63 -6.52 15.13
N GLY A 48 -15.83 -6.22 14.61
CA GLY A 48 -16.10 -5.05 13.77
C GLY A 48 -16.48 -3.75 14.47
N CYS A 49 -16.61 -3.70 15.80
CA CYS A 49 -17.04 -2.49 16.53
C CYS A 49 -16.11 -2.08 17.69
N ALA A 50 -14.96 -2.73 17.86
CA ALA A 50 -13.98 -2.36 18.89
C ALA A 50 -12.83 -1.49 18.36
N GLU A 51 -12.71 -1.32 17.04
CA GLU A 51 -11.64 -0.51 16.43
C GLU A 51 -11.83 1.00 16.64
N LEU A 52 -13.03 1.46 17.00
CA LEU A 52 -13.26 2.88 17.26
C LEU A 52 -12.68 3.36 18.60
N LEU A 53 -12.45 2.47 19.57
CA LEU A 53 -11.89 2.86 20.87
C LEU A 53 -10.35 2.92 20.88
N VAL A 54 -9.68 2.16 20.02
CA VAL A 54 -8.22 2.28 19.84
C VAL A 54 -7.88 3.48 18.93
N GLY A 55 -8.79 3.86 18.02
CA GLY A 55 -8.64 5.09 17.23
C GLY A 55 -8.75 6.38 18.04
N ALA A 56 -9.56 6.42 19.11
CA ALA A 56 -9.76 7.64 19.90
C ALA A 56 -8.60 8.00 20.85
N ALA A 57 -7.76 7.03 21.23
CA ALA A 57 -6.57 7.32 22.05
C ALA A 57 -5.37 7.80 21.22
N ALA A 58 -5.37 7.53 19.91
CA ALA A 58 -4.30 7.95 19.00
C ALA A 58 -4.46 9.39 18.49
N THR A 59 -5.66 9.96 18.50
CA THR A 59 -5.93 11.26 17.87
C THR A 59 -5.41 12.48 18.63
N THR A 60 -5.09 12.35 19.92
CA THR A 60 -4.61 13.49 20.73
C THR A 60 -3.08 13.59 20.81
N GLY A 61 -2.33 12.55 20.43
CA GLY A 61 -0.87 12.52 20.56
C GLY A 61 -0.08 12.69 19.26
N ILE A 62 -0.67 12.35 18.11
CA ILE A 62 0.09 12.30 16.84
C ILE A 62 0.12 13.67 16.14
N ALA A 63 -0.89 14.51 16.36
CA ALA A 63 -1.01 15.82 15.71
C ALA A 63 0.08 16.84 16.13
N VAL A 64 0.87 16.54 17.16
CA VAL A 64 1.94 17.44 17.66
C VAL A 64 3.33 17.03 17.14
N ALA A 65 3.47 15.86 16.53
CA ALA A 65 4.78 15.34 16.11
C ALA A 65 5.11 15.61 14.63
N GLU A 66 4.11 15.84 13.78
CA GLU A 66 4.32 16.18 12.37
C GLU A 66 4.66 17.67 12.22
N GLU A 67 5.71 17.97 11.45
CA GLU A 67 6.14 19.36 11.17
C GLU A 67 5.21 20.09 10.22
N ARG A 68 4.55 19.34 9.34
CA ARG A 68 3.54 19.88 8.44
C ARG A 68 2.25 20.12 9.23
N SER A 69 1.60 21.26 8.99
CA SER A 69 0.34 21.56 9.66
C SER A 69 -0.82 20.68 9.14
N ILE A 70 -1.91 20.61 9.90
CA ILE A 70 -3.14 19.93 9.45
C ILE A 70 -3.70 20.60 8.18
N GLY A 71 -3.60 21.93 8.06
CA GLY A 71 -4.03 22.67 6.87
C GLY A 71 -3.22 22.25 5.64
N ASP A 72 -1.90 22.27 5.77
CA ASP A 72 -0.99 21.84 4.70
C ASP A 72 -1.24 20.37 4.31
N ALA A 73 -1.55 19.50 5.27
CA ALA A 73 -1.88 18.10 5.00
C ALA A 73 -3.18 17.92 4.20
N VAL A 74 -4.19 18.76 4.46
CA VAL A 74 -5.45 18.78 3.71
C VAL A 74 -5.24 19.37 2.32
N ASP A 75 -4.42 20.41 2.19
CA ASP A 75 -4.05 21.01 0.91
C ASP A 75 -3.29 19.98 0.05
N ASP A 76 -2.32 19.27 0.62
CA ASP A 76 -1.58 18.20 -0.06
C ASP A 76 -2.50 17.07 -0.54
N LEU A 77 -3.50 16.69 0.26
CA LEU A 77 -4.51 15.71 -0.15
C LEU A 77 -5.32 16.20 -1.35
N THR A 78 -5.69 17.48 -1.34
CA THR A 78 -6.46 18.12 -2.42
C THR A 78 -5.63 18.19 -3.70
N ILE A 79 -4.37 18.61 -3.62
CA ILE A 79 -3.42 18.61 -4.74
C ILE A 79 -3.27 17.20 -5.30
N ARG A 80 -3.11 16.19 -4.43
CA ARG A 80 -2.99 14.79 -4.85
C ARG A 80 -4.25 14.30 -5.56
N ALA A 81 -5.44 14.67 -5.08
CA ALA A 81 -6.70 14.29 -5.74
C ALA A 81 -6.80 14.93 -7.13
N GLU A 82 -6.42 16.19 -7.27
CA GLU A 82 -6.40 16.90 -8.55
C GLU A 82 -5.37 16.31 -9.53
N LEU A 83 -4.16 15.98 -9.07
CA LEU A 83 -3.16 15.29 -9.89
C LEU A 83 -3.68 13.94 -10.40
N ASN A 84 -4.36 13.15 -9.55
CA ASN A 84 -4.97 11.90 -9.99
C ASN A 84 -6.03 12.15 -11.07
N HIS A 85 -6.84 13.20 -10.91
CA HIS A 85 -7.84 13.57 -11.90
C HIS A 85 -7.20 13.97 -13.25
N LEU A 86 -6.23 14.88 -13.22
CA LEU A 86 -5.55 15.40 -14.40
C LEU A 86 -4.83 14.30 -15.18
N PHE A 87 -4.01 13.48 -14.51
CA PHE A 87 -3.29 12.40 -15.19
C PHE A 87 -4.24 11.33 -15.74
N PHE A 88 -5.28 10.96 -14.98
CA PHE A 88 -6.25 9.98 -15.45
C PHE A 88 -7.05 10.45 -16.67
N GLN A 89 -7.34 11.75 -16.77
CA GLN A 89 -8.05 12.32 -17.91
C GLN A 89 -7.15 12.57 -19.13
N ASP A 90 -5.88 12.87 -18.91
CA ASP A 90 -4.92 13.22 -19.95
C ASP A 90 -4.42 11.98 -20.70
N ASP A 91 -3.83 11.02 -19.99
CA ASP A 91 -3.28 9.79 -20.58
C ASP A 91 -3.23 8.65 -19.55
N VAL A 92 -3.97 7.58 -19.81
CA VAL A 92 -4.06 6.42 -18.91
C VAL A 92 -2.76 5.62 -18.85
N GLU A 93 -1.97 5.57 -19.92
CA GLU A 93 -0.66 4.90 -19.90
C GLU A 93 0.31 5.71 -19.06
N LEU A 94 0.35 7.03 -19.26
CA LEU A 94 1.16 7.92 -18.45
C LEU A 94 0.79 7.87 -16.97
N TYR A 95 -0.50 7.76 -16.65
CA TYR A 95 -1.00 7.61 -15.27
C TYR A 95 -0.55 6.30 -14.61
N GLN A 96 -0.34 5.22 -15.36
CA GLN A 96 0.17 3.95 -14.83
C GLN A 96 1.67 4.01 -14.56
N ASP A 97 2.40 4.73 -15.40
CA ASP A 97 3.86 4.85 -15.35
C ASP A 97 4.35 5.90 -14.33
N VAL A 98 3.52 6.92 -14.05
CA VAL A 98 3.87 8.05 -13.20
C VAL A 98 3.11 7.99 -11.88
N SER A 99 3.87 7.97 -10.78
CA SER A 99 3.35 8.16 -9.43
C SER A 99 3.83 9.48 -8.85
N PHE A 100 3.08 10.02 -7.89
CA PHE A 100 3.44 11.28 -7.24
C PHE A 100 3.22 11.28 -5.73
N SER A 101 4.16 11.91 -5.03
CA SER A 101 4.06 12.22 -3.60
C SER A 101 4.01 13.73 -3.42
N VAL A 102 3.10 14.20 -2.55
CA VAL A 102 2.87 15.63 -2.31
C VAL A 102 3.23 15.95 -0.87
N PHE A 103 4.03 16.99 -0.67
CA PHE A 103 4.48 17.45 0.64
C PHE A 103 4.63 18.98 0.67
N GLU A 104 3.79 19.68 1.45
CA GLU A 104 3.72 21.16 1.52
C GLU A 104 3.61 21.84 0.14
N GLY A 105 2.80 21.26 -0.75
CA GLY A 105 2.60 21.70 -2.14
C GLY A 105 3.76 21.36 -3.09
N ARG A 106 4.79 20.64 -2.62
CA ARG A 106 5.89 20.14 -3.45
C ARG A 106 5.54 18.75 -3.96
N VAL A 107 5.54 18.59 -5.28
CA VAL A 107 5.14 17.36 -5.96
C VAL A 107 6.38 16.63 -6.46
N LEU A 108 6.67 15.47 -5.89
CA LEU A 108 7.69 14.56 -6.40
C LEU A 108 7.07 13.62 -7.42
N LEU A 109 7.45 13.75 -8.69
CA LEU A 109 7.11 12.79 -9.74
C LEU A 109 8.16 11.68 -9.80
N LYS A 110 7.70 10.43 -9.81
CA LYS A 110 8.57 9.24 -9.86
C LYS A 110 7.96 8.16 -10.76
N GLY A 111 8.81 7.26 -11.23
CA GLY A 111 8.42 6.14 -12.09
C GLY A 111 9.36 5.97 -13.27
N SER A 112 9.01 5.07 -14.18
CA SER A 112 9.70 4.85 -15.44
C SER A 112 8.77 5.28 -16.57
N VAL A 113 9.26 6.12 -17.48
CA VAL A 113 8.52 6.51 -18.69
C VAL A 113 9.33 6.13 -19.93
N PRO A 114 8.69 5.75 -21.05
CA PRO A 114 9.40 5.21 -22.20
C PRO A 114 10.20 6.27 -22.98
N THR A 115 9.82 7.55 -22.88
CA THR A 115 10.43 8.62 -23.68
C THR A 115 10.64 9.91 -22.90
N LEU A 116 11.58 10.74 -23.37
CA LEU A 116 11.77 12.09 -22.85
C LEU A 116 10.52 12.96 -23.05
N GLU A 117 9.76 12.73 -24.11
CA GLU A 117 8.52 13.45 -24.39
C GLU A 117 7.46 13.15 -23.31
N ALA A 118 7.25 11.88 -22.96
CA ALA A 118 6.37 11.47 -21.86
C ALA A 118 6.79 12.10 -20.53
N ARG A 119 8.10 12.14 -20.23
CA ARG A 119 8.64 12.85 -19.05
C ARG A 119 8.25 14.34 -19.04
N ILE A 120 8.46 15.04 -20.14
CA ILE A 120 8.18 16.48 -20.24
C ILE A 120 6.67 16.72 -20.15
N HIS A 121 5.87 15.85 -20.74
CA HIS A 121 4.41 15.92 -20.69
C HIS A 121 3.90 15.73 -19.26
N ALA A 122 4.38 14.72 -18.52
CA ALA A 122 4.04 14.51 -17.11
C ALA A 122 4.32 15.75 -16.25
N LEU A 123 5.46 16.42 -16.47
CA LEU A 123 5.77 17.68 -15.78
C LEU A 123 4.74 18.78 -16.09
N ARG A 124 4.34 18.90 -17.35
CA ARG A 124 3.33 19.90 -17.77
C ARG A 124 1.97 19.62 -17.14
N VAL A 125 1.57 18.36 -17.04
CA VAL A 125 0.32 17.97 -16.37
C VAL A 125 0.38 18.28 -14.88
N ALA A 126 1.48 17.94 -14.22
CA ALA A 126 1.65 18.19 -12.78
C ALA A 126 1.52 19.68 -12.41
N TRP A 127 2.05 20.58 -13.23
CA TRP A 127 1.94 22.04 -13.01
C TRP A 127 0.53 22.61 -13.18
N GLN A 128 -0.42 21.85 -13.72
CA GLN A 128 -1.81 22.32 -13.86
C GLN A 128 -2.60 22.20 -12.55
N ALA A 129 -2.17 21.34 -11.62
CA ALA A 129 -2.85 21.18 -10.34
C ALA A 129 -2.72 22.45 -9.49
N VAL A 130 -3.86 22.97 -9.02
CA VAL A 130 -3.91 24.16 -8.17
C VAL A 130 -3.26 23.87 -6.82
N GLY A 131 -2.42 24.78 -6.34
CA GLY A 131 -1.70 24.64 -5.06
C GLY A 131 -0.31 24.03 -5.21
N VAL A 132 0.07 23.54 -6.39
CA VAL A 132 1.44 23.09 -6.66
C VAL A 132 2.41 24.27 -6.61
N ARG A 133 3.45 24.14 -5.78
CA ARG A 133 4.48 25.16 -5.56
C ARG A 133 5.82 24.79 -6.19
N GLU A 134 6.08 23.50 -6.28
CA GLU A 134 7.30 22.93 -6.85
C GLU A 134 6.95 21.58 -7.49
N VAL A 135 7.51 21.29 -8.67
CA VAL A 135 7.48 19.96 -9.27
C VAL A 135 8.90 19.44 -9.36
N ILE A 136 9.17 18.36 -8.62
CA ILE A 136 10.45 17.68 -8.52
C ILE A 136 10.41 16.49 -9.47
N ASN A 137 11.30 16.47 -10.46
CA ASN A 137 11.31 15.47 -11.51
C ASN A 137 12.30 14.35 -11.24
N GLU A 138 11.81 13.18 -10.85
CA GLU A 138 12.61 11.97 -10.69
C GLU A 138 12.13 10.81 -11.57
N LEU A 139 11.42 11.13 -12.66
CA LEU A 139 11.03 10.17 -13.68
C LEU A 139 12.27 9.64 -14.40
N GLN A 140 12.41 8.32 -14.50
CA GLN A 140 13.48 7.65 -15.24
C GLN A 140 12.99 7.40 -16.67
N VAL A 141 13.80 7.76 -17.68
CA VAL A 141 13.45 7.48 -19.08
C VAL A 141 14.11 6.16 -19.42
N THR A 142 13.32 5.10 -19.38
CA THR A 142 13.78 3.73 -19.47
C THR A 142 12.61 2.81 -19.79
N ASP A 143 12.91 1.70 -20.44
CA ASP A 143 12.05 0.53 -20.60
C ASP A 143 12.28 -0.52 -19.49
N GLU A 144 13.21 -0.24 -18.57
CA GLU A 144 13.47 -1.07 -17.39
C GLU A 144 12.37 -0.92 -16.34
N GLY A 145 12.07 -2.04 -15.69
CA GLY A 145 11.10 -2.16 -14.61
C GLY A 145 10.27 -3.43 -14.72
N GLY A 146 9.04 -3.35 -14.21
CA GLY A 146 8.08 -4.45 -14.21
C GLY A 146 7.77 -4.97 -12.81
N ILE A 147 6.97 -6.03 -12.74
CA ILE A 147 6.36 -6.50 -11.48
C ILE A 147 7.42 -6.90 -10.45
N LEU A 148 8.53 -7.52 -10.87
CA LEU A 148 9.58 -7.97 -9.96
C LEU A 148 10.38 -6.80 -9.37
N ASP A 149 10.72 -5.81 -10.20
CA ASP A 149 11.43 -4.62 -9.73
C ASP A 149 10.53 -3.77 -8.84
N TYR A 150 9.26 -3.60 -9.22
CA TYR A 150 8.24 -2.95 -8.38
C TYR A 150 8.09 -3.63 -7.01
N ALA A 151 8.06 -4.96 -6.96
CA ALA A 151 7.99 -5.70 -5.71
C ALA A 151 9.25 -5.48 -4.84
N ARG A 152 10.43 -5.45 -5.46
CA ARG A 152 11.70 -5.17 -4.78
C ARG A 152 11.74 -3.75 -4.24
N ASP A 153 11.35 -2.76 -5.04
CA ASP A 153 11.29 -1.35 -4.64
C ASP A 153 10.28 -1.12 -3.52
N THR A 154 9.13 -1.81 -3.57
CA THR A 154 8.13 -1.80 -2.49
C THR A 154 8.73 -2.37 -1.21
N TRP A 155 9.49 -3.47 -1.30
CA TRP A 155 10.17 -4.06 -0.16
C TRP A 155 11.27 -3.15 0.42
N ILE A 156 12.08 -2.51 -0.41
CA ILE A 156 13.06 -1.49 0.01
C ILE A 156 12.35 -0.35 0.76
N SER A 157 11.27 0.18 0.18
CA SER A 157 10.50 1.28 0.78
C SER A 157 9.90 0.87 2.13
N ALA A 158 9.37 -0.35 2.25
CA ALA A 158 8.82 -0.88 3.49
C ALA A 158 9.91 -1.07 4.55
N GLN A 159 11.08 -1.61 4.18
CA GLN A 159 12.22 -1.74 5.09
C GLN A 159 12.68 -0.37 5.61
N LEU A 160 12.80 0.62 4.73
CA LEU A 160 13.21 1.97 5.15
C LEU A 160 12.18 2.59 6.08
N LYS A 161 10.89 2.57 5.72
CA LYS A 161 9.81 3.05 6.60
C LYS A 161 9.84 2.38 7.96
N GLY A 162 10.09 1.07 8.00
CA GLY A 162 10.27 0.31 9.25
C GLY A 162 11.47 0.77 10.07
N ARG A 163 12.64 0.97 9.44
CA ARG A 163 13.86 1.47 10.12
C ARG A 163 13.67 2.87 10.69
N LEU A 164 13.05 3.78 9.92
CA LEU A 164 12.77 5.14 10.40
C LEU A 164 11.78 5.13 11.57
N LEU A 165 10.76 4.26 11.53
CA LEU A 165 9.74 4.18 12.57
C LEU A 165 10.31 3.71 13.93
N VAL A 166 11.34 2.87 13.93
CA VAL A 166 11.94 2.33 15.17
C VAL A 166 13.15 3.14 15.66
N ASP A 167 13.65 4.09 14.87
CA ASP A 167 14.71 5.00 15.31
C ASP A 167 14.09 6.18 16.07
N GLY A 168 14.31 6.21 17.39
CA GLY A 168 13.77 7.24 18.27
C GLY A 168 14.33 8.64 18.05
N ASP A 169 15.41 8.76 17.27
CA ASP A 169 16.01 10.06 16.87
C ASP A 169 15.48 10.54 15.51
N VAL A 170 14.50 9.85 14.90
CA VAL A 170 13.89 10.21 13.61
C VAL A 170 12.38 10.41 13.77
N LEU A 171 11.88 11.57 13.33
CA LEU A 171 10.44 11.81 13.21
C LEU A 171 9.94 11.25 11.88
N SER A 172 9.78 9.93 11.81
CA SER A 172 9.46 9.20 10.58
C SER A 172 8.22 9.71 9.84
N ILE A 173 7.27 10.31 10.57
CA ILE A 173 6.04 10.90 10.01
C ILE A 173 6.33 12.07 9.06
N ASN A 174 7.48 12.73 9.21
CA ASN A 174 7.86 13.87 8.38
C ASN A 174 8.48 13.47 7.03
N TYR A 175 8.55 12.18 6.70
CA TYR A 175 9.20 11.68 5.48
C TYR A 175 8.26 10.83 4.63
N SER A 176 8.17 11.17 3.35
CA SER A 176 7.70 10.26 2.30
C SER A 176 8.91 9.59 1.66
N VAL A 177 8.85 8.26 1.64
CA VAL A 177 9.89 7.37 1.11
C VAL A 177 9.35 6.69 -0.12
N GLU A 178 10.05 6.86 -1.23
CA GLU A 178 9.71 6.26 -2.50
C GLU A 178 10.93 5.58 -3.13
N THR A 179 10.74 4.43 -3.77
CA THR A 179 11.84 3.73 -4.47
C THR A 179 11.46 3.43 -5.92
N VAL A 180 12.39 3.64 -6.85
CA VAL A 180 12.27 3.27 -8.27
C VAL A 180 13.61 2.71 -8.77
N ASN A 181 13.60 1.48 -9.26
CA ASN A 181 14.73 0.74 -9.79
C ASN A 181 15.95 0.69 -8.84
N GLY A 182 15.70 0.59 -7.54
CA GLY A 182 16.71 0.63 -6.47
C GLY A 182 17.28 2.02 -6.16
N THR A 183 16.72 3.10 -6.73
CA THR A 183 16.98 4.47 -6.25
C THR A 183 15.91 4.87 -5.25
N VAL A 184 16.33 5.23 -4.04
CA VAL A 184 15.46 5.79 -3.00
C VAL A 184 15.38 7.30 -3.16
N TYR A 185 14.17 7.82 -3.21
CA TYR A 185 13.83 9.23 -3.20
C TYR A 185 13.17 9.59 -1.87
N LEU A 186 13.71 10.61 -1.21
CA LEU A 186 13.19 11.12 0.06
C LEU A 186 12.63 12.53 -0.15
N ILE A 187 11.40 12.77 0.29
CA ILE A 187 10.81 14.10 0.39
C ILE A 187 10.18 14.26 1.77
N GLY A 188 10.24 15.46 2.34
CA GLY A 188 9.76 15.68 3.69
C GLY A 188 10.49 16.80 4.41
N ILE A 189 10.43 16.76 5.74
CA ILE A 189 11.05 17.73 6.64
C ILE A 189 11.91 17.02 7.68
N ALA A 190 13.17 17.40 7.78
CA ALA A 190 14.04 16.99 8.88
C ALA A 190 14.04 18.03 10.00
N GLN A 191 14.13 17.59 11.26
CA GLN A 191 14.29 18.49 12.40
C GLN A 191 15.60 19.27 12.33
N ASP A 192 16.67 18.59 11.92
CA ASP A 192 18.00 19.16 11.76
C ASP A 192 18.83 18.31 10.78
N GLU A 193 20.06 18.76 10.53
CA GLU A 193 20.98 18.07 9.63
C GLU A 193 21.37 16.67 10.13
N ALA A 194 21.43 16.46 11.46
CA ALA A 194 21.83 15.19 12.03
C ALA A 194 20.75 14.12 11.79
N GLU A 195 19.47 14.49 11.94
CA GLU A 195 18.36 13.61 11.56
C GLU A 195 18.37 13.30 10.06
N LEU A 196 18.59 14.31 9.20
CA LEU A 196 18.66 14.11 7.75
C LEU A 196 19.76 13.11 7.36
N VAL A 197 20.97 13.27 7.91
CA VAL A 197 22.10 12.36 7.67
C VAL A 197 21.73 10.94 8.09
N ARG A 198 21.14 10.78 9.28
CA ARG A 198 20.70 9.48 9.81
C ARG A 198 19.67 8.80 8.91
N VAL A 199 18.68 9.53 8.40
CA VAL A 199 17.69 8.99 7.45
C VAL A 199 18.37 8.50 6.17
N ILE A 200 19.32 9.27 5.64
CA ILE A 200 20.11 8.88 4.45
C ILE A 200 20.96 7.63 4.72
N GLU A 201 21.55 7.51 5.91
CA GLU A 201 22.32 6.34 6.32
C GLU A 201 21.45 5.09 6.46
N HIS A 202 20.26 5.22 7.05
CA HIS A 202 19.28 4.13 7.08
C HIS A 202 18.93 3.62 5.69
N ALA A 203 18.70 4.53 4.74
CA ALA A 203 18.42 4.20 3.35
C ALA A 203 19.60 3.48 2.68
N ARG A 204 20.82 4.01 2.83
CA ARG A 204 22.05 3.41 2.26
C ARG A 204 22.36 2.02 2.83
N GLY A 205 21.94 1.74 4.06
CA GLY A 205 22.16 0.46 4.72
C GLY A 205 21.17 -0.64 4.34
N ILE A 206 20.25 -0.41 3.40
CA ILE A 206 19.29 -1.43 2.92
C ILE A 206 19.87 -2.14 1.71
N GLU A 207 19.73 -3.47 1.69
CA GLU A 207 20.12 -4.29 0.54
C GLU A 207 19.37 -3.85 -0.73
N ASP A 208 20.01 -3.98 -1.89
CA ASP A 208 19.51 -3.55 -3.20
C ASP A 208 19.34 -2.03 -3.40
N VAL A 209 19.60 -1.19 -2.39
CA VAL A 209 19.67 0.26 -2.58
C VAL A 209 20.93 0.61 -3.37
N LYS A 210 20.73 1.12 -4.59
CA LYS A 210 21.80 1.54 -5.50
C LYS A 210 22.17 3.01 -5.30
N ARG A 211 21.19 3.84 -4.97
CA ARG A 211 21.34 5.30 -4.86
C ARG A 211 20.28 5.88 -3.91
N VAL A 212 20.65 6.94 -3.21
CA VAL A 212 19.73 7.73 -2.38
C VAL A 212 19.77 9.18 -2.86
N VAL A 213 18.61 9.74 -3.18
CA VAL A 213 18.41 11.13 -3.59
C VAL A 213 17.48 11.78 -2.58
N SER A 214 17.94 12.86 -1.95
CA SER A 214 17.17 13.59 -0.95
C SER A 214 16.68 14.93 -1.49
N HIS A 215 15.37 15.12 -1.37
CA HIS A 215 14.64 16.38 -1.56
C HIS A 215 14.05 16.86 -0.22
N VAL A 216 14.54 16.33 0.89
CA VAL A 216 14.13 16.76 2.24
C VAL A 216 14.64 18.18 2.49
N VAL A 217 13.81 18.99 3.14
CA VAL A 217 14.18 20.32 3.63
C VAL A 217 14.30 20.30 5.14
N LEU A 218 15.08 21.21 5.71
CA LEU A 218 15.11 21.39 7.16
C LEU A 218 13.85 22.12 7.61
N LYS A 219 13.42 21.92 8.86
CA LYS A 219 12.23 22.58 9.39
C LYS A 219 12.30 24.11 9.34
N ASP A 220 13.49 24.68 9.43
CA ASP A 220 13.72 26.13 9.38
C ASP A 220 14.07 26.64 7.96
N ASP A 221 13.89 25.80 6.93
CA ASP A 221 14.17 26.18 5.54
C ASP A 221 13.18 27.25 5.05
N ARG A 222 13.72 28.35 4.52
CA ARG A 222 12.95 29.51 4.04
C ARG A 222 12.03 29.21 2.86
N ARG A 223 12.19 28.06 2.19
CA ARG A 223 11.32 27.61 1.11
C ARG A 223 10.01 27.02 1.62
N ARG A 224 9.95 26.62 2.90
CA ARG A 224 8.72 26.12 3.52
C ARG A 224 7.64 27.20 3.55
N PRO A 225 6.35 26.83 3.44
CA PRO A 225 5.28 27.80 3.61
C PRO A 225 5.29 28.31 5.06
N VAL A 226 5.05 29.60 5.25
CA VAL A 226 4.84 30.16 6.59
C VAL A 226 3.38 29.93 6.93
N THR A 227 3.09 28.86 7.67
CA THR A 227 1.73 28.60 8.14
C THR A 227 1.46 29.47 9.37
N PRO A 228 0.47 30.39 9.32
CA PRO A 228 0.16 31.31 10.43
C PRO A 228 -0.53 30.64 11.62
#